data_AF-A0A1C3N9L4-F1
#
_entry.id   AF-A0A1C3N9L4-F1
#
_cell.length_a   1.000
_cell.length_b   1.000
_cell.length_c   1.000
_cell.angle_alpha   90.00
_cell.angle_beta   90.00
_cell.angle_gamma   90.00
#
_symmetry.space_group_name_H-M   'P 1'
#
loop_
_entity.id
_entity.type
_entity.pdbx_description
1 polymer ?
#
loop_
_entity_poly.entity_id
_entity_poly.type
_entity_poly.pdbx_seq_one_letter_code
_entity_poly.pdbx_strand_id
1 'polypeptide(L)'
;MQTFLPYPDFLASARTLDQKRLGKQRVETIQVLRGLTWPTYGWRNHPAVKMWAGYEEALTRYGLDMCAVWVEPGRADTCATTMALDLATACGVETVRTQDELAAAGELPPWLGREDLHRSHRSSLVRKDPAHYRPIFGDVPDDLEYVWPASDRERRCLTPPP
;
A
#
# COMPACT_ATOMS: atom_id res chain seq x y z
N MET A 1 -2.51 -10.89 2.20
CA MET A 1 -1.86 -9.84 1.41
C MET A 1 -2.87 -8.71 1.24
N GLN A 2 -2.60 -7.54 1.79
CA GLN A 2 -3.46 -6.35 1.69
C GLN A 2 -2.67 -5.07 1.97
N THR A 3 -3.18 -3.92 1.53
CA THR A 3 -2.75 -2.61 2.03
C THR A 3 -3.67 -2.09 3.13
N PHE A 4 -3.20 -1.16 3.97
CA PHE A 4 -4.02 -0.45 4.95
C PHE A 4 -3.91 1.06 4.72
N LEU A 5 -5.00 1.67 4.25
CA LEU A 5 -5.09 3.09 3.94
C LEU A 5 -6.22 3.74 4.77
N PRO A 6 -6.08 3.86 6.10
CA PRO A 6 -7.07 4.56 6.91
C PRO A 6 -7.18 6.06 6.55
N TYR A 7 -6.16 6.62 5.89
CA TYR A 7 -6.10 8.01 5.44
C TYR A 7 -5.58 8.10 3.99
N PRO A 8 -5.86 9.20 3.27
CA PRO A 8 -5.30 9.43 1.92
C PRO A 8 -3.79 9.68 1.93
N ASP A 9 -3.26 10.22 3.04
CA ASP A 9 -1.83 10.42 3.23
C ASP A 9 -1.16 9.11 3.68
N PHE A 10 -0.12 8.70 2.96
CA PHE A 10 0.56 7.43 3.20
C PHE A 10 1.33 7.43 4.52
N LEU A 11 1.95 8.54 4.90
CA LEU A 11 2.70 8.65 6.14
C LEU A 11 1.77 8.67 7.36
N ALA A 12 0.64 9.37 7.29
CA ALA A 12 -0.41 9.38 8.30
C ALA A 12 -1.03 7.98 8.46
N SER A 13 -1.23 7.27 7.35
CA SER A 13 -1.63 5.86 7.37
C SER A 13 -0.60 5.02 8.11
N ALA A 14 0.69 5.15 7.79
CA ALA A 14 1.77 4.39 8.43
C ALA A 14 1.85 4.64 9.94
N ARG A 15 1.83 5.91 10.36
CA ARG A 15 1.90 6.33 11.78
C ARG A 15 0.74 5.84 12.63
N THR A 16 -0.38 5.52 12.01
CA THR A 16 -1.59 5.05 12.71
C THR A 16 -1.56 3.56 13.01
N LEU A 17 -0.82 2.78 12.20
CA LEU A 17 -0.78 1.34 12.35
C LEU A 17 -0.05 0.93 13.62
N ASP A 18 -0.60 -0.03 14.35
CA ASP A 18 0.17 -0.73 15.37
C ASP A 18 1.37 -1.45 14.75
N GLN A 19 2.38 -1.72 15.58
CA GLN A 19 3.65 -2.30 15.16
C GLN A 19 3.49 -3.58 14.32
N LYS A 20 2.50 -4.43 14.64
CA LYS A 20 2.29 -5.70 13.93
C LYS A 20 1.78 -5.45 12.51
N ARG A 21 0.80 -4.56 12.32
CA ARG A 21 0.31 -4.24 10.97
C ARG A 21 1.34 -3.40 10.20
N LEU A 22 2.01 -2.43 10.82
CA LEU A 22 3.10 -1.68 10.18
C LEU A 22 4.20 -2.59 9.64
N GLY A 23 4.68 -3.53 10.49
CA GLY A 23 5.67 -4.51 10.09
C GLY A 23 5.23 -5.39 8.92
N LYS A 24 3.95 -5.77 8.90
CA LYS A 24 3.36 -6.58 7.83
C LYS A 24 3.18 -5.79 6.53
N GLN A 25 2.87 -4.50 6.59
CA GLN A 25 2.68 -3.65 5.41
C GLN A 25 3.94 -3.52 4.55
N ARG A 26 5.13 -3.51 5.17
CA ARG A 26 6.41 -3.53 4.43
C ARG A 26 6.54 -4.77 3.53
N VAL A 27 6.22 -5.94 4.07
CA VAL A 27 6.32 -7.22 3.33
C VAL A 27 5.18 -7.39 2.34
N GLU A 28 3.95 -7.07 2.73
CA GLU A 28 2.79 -7.21 1.84
C GLU A 28 2.88 -6.25 0.65
N THR A 29 3.50 -5.08 0.79
CA THR A 29 3.73 -4.17 -0.35
C THR A 29 4.64 -4.79 -1.42
N ILE A 30 5.72 -5.47 -1.03
CA ILE A 30 6.57 -6.23 -1.97
C ILE A 30 5.75 -7.30 -2.69
N GLN A 31 4.89 -8.02 -1.96
CA GLN A 31 4.04 -9.05 -2.55
C GLN A 31 3.02 -8.46 -3.54
N VAL A 32 2.44 -7.30 -3.23
CA VAL A 32 1.54 -6.60 -4.14
C VAL A 32 2.30 -6.15 -5.39
N LEU A 33 3.48 -5.55 -5.23
CA LEU A 33 4.33 -5.10 -6.34
C LEU A 33 4.70 -6.27 -7.26
N ARG A 34 5.13 -7.41 -6.71
CA ARG A 34 5.39 -8.62 -7.49
C ARG A 34 4.14 -9.20 -8.15
N GLY A 35 2.97 -9.06 -7.52
CA GLY A 35 1.70 -9.40 -8.15
C GLY A 35 1.32 -8.51 -9.33
N LEU A 36 1.84 -7.28 -9.37
CA LEU A 36 1.69 -6.35 -10.49
C LEU A 36 2.70 -6.62 -11.60
N THR A 37 3.93 -6.95 -11.25
CA THR A 37 5.05 -6.97 -12.21
C THR A 37 5.37 -8.35 -12.74
N TRP A 38 5.22 -9.43 -11.96
CA TRP A 38 5.60 -10.78 -12.37
C TRP A 38 4.42 -11.56 -12.94
N PRO A 39 4.45 -12.00 -14.21
CA PRO A 39 3.32 -12.66 -14.86
C PRO A 39 2.87 -13.97 -14.18
N THR A 40 3.78 -14.68 -13.52
CA THR A 40 3.50 -15.98 -12.90
C THR A 40 3.27 -15.90 -11.39
N TYR A 41 3.19 -14.70 -10.80
CA TYR A 41 3.02 -14.56 -9.37
C TYR A 41 1.64 -15.03 -8.90
N GLY A 42 1.61 -15.98 -7.95
CA GLY A 42 0.38 -16.67 -7.54
C GLY A 42 -0.73 -15.76 -7.01
N TRP A 43 -0.39 -14.56 -6.52
CA TRP A 43 -1.36 -13.60 -5.97
C TRP A 43 -1.77 -12.49 -6.95
N ARG A 44 -1.37 -12.54 -8.23
CA ARG A 44 -1.61 -11.46 -9.20
C ARG A 44 -3.09 -11.08 -9.39
N ASN A 45 -4.00 -12.00 -9.08
CA ASN A 45 -5.44 -11.81 -9.22
C ASN A 45 -6.15 -11.35 -7.94
N HIS A 46 -5.41 -11.16 -6.85
CA HIS A 46 -5.96 -10.68 -5.58
C HIS A 46 -6.55 -9.26 -5.72
N PRO A 47 -7.71 -8.95 -5.09
CA PRO A 47 -8.33 -7.62 -5.19
C PRO A 47 -7.39 -6.47 -4.85
N ALA A 48 -6.63 -6.59 -3.75
CA ALA A 48 -5.62 -5.60 -3.38
C ALA A 48 -4.55 -5.40 -4.46
N VAL A 49 -4.16 -6.43 -5.21
CA VAL A 49 -3.21 -6.28 -6.33
C VAL A 49 -3.86 -5.52 -7.47
N LYS A 50 -5.07 -5.92 -7.86
CA LYS A 50 -5.80 -5.28 -8.98
C LYS A 50 -6.07 -3.79 -8.71
N MET A 51 -6.31 -3.42 -7.46
CA MET A 51 -6.54 -2.02 -7.06
C MET A 51 -5.37 -1.09 -7.39
N TRP A 52 -4.13 -1.61 -7.37
CA TRP A 52 -2.91 -0.84 -7.62
C TRP A 52 -2.36 -0.96 -9.05
N ALA A 53 -3.10 -1.60 -9.97
CA ALA A 53 -2.63 -1.79 -11.34
C ALA A 53 -2.35 -0.44 -12.03
N GLY A 54 -1.18 -0.29 -12.64
CA GLY A 54 -0.76 0.96 -13.31
C GLY A 54 -0.33 2.10 -12.38
N TYR A 55 -0.20 1.80 -11.07
CA TYR A 55 0.27 2.70 -10.02
C TYR A 55 1.41 2.06 -9.20
N GLU A 56 2.28 1.29 -9.86
CA GLU A 56 3.39 0.53 -9.25
C GLU A 56 4.35 1.44 -8.44
N GLU A 57 4.65 2.64 -8.94
CA GLU A 57 5.48 3.62 -8.24
C GLU A 57 4.76 4.17 -7.00
N ALA A 58 3.47 4.49 -7.09
CA ALA A 58 2.69 4.99 -5.94
C ALA A 58 2.54 3.92 -4.84
N LEU A 59 2.36 2.65 -5.21
CA LEU A 59 2.40 1.53 -4.27
C LEU A 59 3.77 1.44 -3.58
N THR A 60 4.85 1.59 -4.35
CA THR A 60 6.21 1.59 -3.81
C THR A 60 6.41 2.77 -2.86
N ARG A 61 5.96 3.98 -3.20
CA ARG A 61 5.98 5.15 -2.32
C ARG A 61 5.26 4.87 -1.00
N TYR A 62 4.05 4.33 -1.06
CA TYR A 62 3.32 3.87 0.13
C TYR A 62 4.17 2.92 0.99
N GLY A 63 4.79 1.91 0.38
CA GLY A 63 5.67 0.98 1.10
C GLY A 63 6.89 1.64 1.73
N LEU A 64 7.50 2.62 1.05
CA LEU A 64 8.63 3.39 1.56
C LEU A 64 8.22 4.25 2.77
N ASP A 65 7.00 4.79 2.80
CA ASP A 65 6.49 5.50 3.98
C ASP A 65 6.28 4.57 5.17
N MET A 66 5.82 3.33 4.93
CA MET A 66 5.75 2.29 5.97
C MET A 66 7.14 1.94 6.51
N CYS A 67 8.14 1.83 5.64
CA CYS A 67 9.52 1.59 6.03
C CYS A 67 10.10 2.77 6.82
N ALA A 68 9.83 4.01 6.42
CA ALA A 68 10.29 5.20 7.13
C ALA A 68 9.81 5.22 8.59
N VAL A 69 8.51 4.99 8.83
CA VAL A 69 7.96 4.92 10.20
C VAL A 69 8.48 3.70 10.96
N TRP A 70 8.69 2.58 10.27
CA TRP A 70 9.22 1.38 10.92
C TRP A 70 10.63 1.58 11.51
N VAL A 71 11.50 2.33 10.83
CA VAL A 71 12.89 2.53 11.24
C VAL A 71 13.07 3.66 12.26
N GLU A 72 12.10 4.58 12.41
CA GLU A 72 12.14 5.68 13.41
C GLU A 72 12.59 5.22 14.82
N PRO A 73 12.07 4.13 15.41
CA PRO A 73 12.52 3.62 16.71
C PRO A 73 13.82 2.79 16.67
N GLY A 74 14.61 2.86 15.59
CA GLY A 74 15.89 2.16 15.46
C GLY A 74 15.80 0.69 15.02
N ARG A 75 14.70 0.28 14.37
CA ARG A 75 14.53 -1.10 13.86
C ARG A 75 15.21 -1.26 12.51
N ALA A 76 15.79 -2.43 12.25
CA ALA A 76 16.32 -2.76 10.94
C ALA A 76 15.19 -2.91 9.89
N ASP A 77 15.47 -2.47 8.67
CA ASP A 77 14.62 -2.68 7.49
C ASP A 77 15.45 -3.09 6.29
N THR A 78 14.94 -4.05 5.52
CA THR A 78 15.46 -4.44 4.21
C THR A 78 14.40 -4.30 3.12
N CYS A 79 13.14 -4.05 3.49
CA CYS A 79 12.02 -4.03 2.56
C CYS A 79 12.10 -2.82 1.61
N ALA A 80 12.55 -1.66 2.10
CA ALA A 80 12.70 -0.46 1.28
C ALA A 80 13.62 -0.72 0.07
N THR A 81 14.80 -1.29 0.31
CA THR A 81 15.75 -1.63 -0.75
C THR A 81 15.18 -2.67 -1.71
N THR A 82 14.50 -3.70 -1.20
CA THR A 82 13.84 -4.70 -2.07
C THR A 82 12.78 -4.07 -2.97
N MET A 83 11.92 -3.19 -2.45
CA MET A 83 10.88 -2.54 -3.24
C MET A 83 11.47 -1.64 -4.32
N ALA A 84 12.50 -0.84 -3.99
CA ALA A 84 13.17 0.02 -4.95
C ALA A 84 13.83 -0.79 -6.09
N LEU A 85 14.50 -1.90 -5.77
CA LEU A 85 15.12 -2.77 -6.78
C LEU A 85 14.08 -3.47 -7.66
N ASP A 86 13.00 -4.00 -7.06
CA ASP A 86 11.93 -4.65 -7.81
C ASP A 86 11.24 -3.65 -8.76
N LEU A 87 11.00 -2.41 -8.31
CA LEU A 87 10.42 -1.35 -9.14
C LEU A 87 11.37 -0.92 -10.26
N ALA A 88 12.64 -0.68 -9.96
CA ALA A 88 13.64 -0.31 -10.97
C ALA A 88 13.76 -1.40 -12.05
N THR A 89 13.80 -2.66 -11.64
CA THR A 89 13.88 -3.81 -12.55
C THR A 89 12.65 -3.92 -13.44
N ALA A 90 11.45 -3.73 -12.88
CA ALA A 90 10.20 -3.94 -13.62
C ALA A 90 9.76 -2.73 -14.45
N CYS A 91 9.96 -1.52 -13.94
CA CYS A 91 9.42 -0.28 -14.50
C CYS A 91 10.50 0.66 -15.06
N GLY A 92 11.80 0.41 -14.81
CA GLY A 92 12.86 1.35 -15.13
C GLY A 92 12.86 2.61 -14.26
N VAL A 93 12.17 2.61 -13.12
CA VAL A 93 12.08 3.75 -12.21
C VAL A 93 13.18 3.65 -11.14
N GLU A 94 14.22 4.47 -11.28
CA GLU A 94 15.37 4.46 -10.37
C GLU A 94 15.15 5.29 -9.10
N THR A 95 14.35 6.35 -9.19
CA THR A 95 14.03 7.23 -8.05
C THR A 95 12.52 7.30 -7.89
N VAL A 96 12.03 6.91 -6.71
CA VAL A 96 10.61 6.94 -6.36
C VAL A 96 10.23 8.33 -5.92
N ARG A 97 9.31 8.96 -6.63
CA ARG A 97 8.79 10.29 -6.32
C ARG A 97 8.06 10.33 -4.97
N THR A 98 8.00 11.52 -4.38
CA THR A 98 7.16 11.79 -3.21
C THR A 98 5.67 11.66 -3.57
N GLN A 99 4.81 11.50 -2.55
CA GLN A 99 3.36 11.46 -2.79
C GLN A 99 2.85 12.74 -3.46
N ASP A 100 3.38 13.91 -3.10
CA ASP A 100 3.00 15.19 -3.69
C ASP A 100 3.42 15.32 -5.17
N GLU A 101 4.62 14.86 -5.51
CA GLU A 101 5.08 14.83 -6.92
C GLU A 101 4.26 13.85 -7.76
N LEU A 102 3.88 12.70 -7.20
CA LEU A 102 2.97 11.77 -7.85
C LEU A 102 1.59 12.39 -8.04
N ALA A 103 1.07 13.10 -7.04
CA ALA A 103 -0.21 13.80 -7.12
C ALA A 103 -0.19 14.85 -8.24
N ALA A 104 0.85 15.70 -8.26
CA ALA A 104 1.02 16.75 -9.26
C ALA A 104 1.13 16.18 -10.69
N ALA A 105 1.68 14.98 -10.85
CA ALA A 105 1.79 14.29 -12.12
C ALA A 105 0.52 13.48 -12.51
N GLY A 106 -0.50 13.43 -11.66
CA GLY A 106 -1.67 12.58 -11.89
C GLY A 106 -1.35 11.08 -11.82
N GLU A 107 -0.32 10.72 -11.06
CA GLU A 107 0.19 9.35 -10.89
C GLU A 107 -0.22 8.73 -9.53
N LEU A 108 -1.27 9.30 -8.89
CA LEU A 108 -1.97 8.68 -7.78
C LEU A 108 -3.30 8.07 -8.23
N PRO A 109 -3.73 6.94 -7.64
CA PRO A 109 -5.00 6.32 -7.98
C PRO A 109 -6.20 7.23 -7.66
N PRO A 110 -7.24 7.29 -8.51
CA PRO A 110 -8.40 8.15 -8.31
C PRO A 110 -9.26 7.72 -7.11
N TRP A 111 -9.04 6.50 -6.59
CA TRP A 111 -9.70 6.03 -5.40
C TRP A 111 -9.07 6.55 -4.10
N LEU A 112 -7.86 7.10 -4.15
CA LEU A 112 -7.19 7.67 -2.98
C LEU A 112 -7.88 8.99 -2.62
N GLY A 113 -8.35 9.11 -1.38
CA GLY A 113 -9.21 10.21 -0.93
C GLY A 113 -10.70 9.87 -0.88
N ARG A 114 -11.13 8.72 -1.40
CA ARG A 114 -12.52 8.28 -1.26
C ARG A 114 -12.81 7.83 0.17
N GLU A 115 -13.84 8.41 0.77
CA GLU A 115 -14.22 8.12 2.15
C GLU A 115 -14.70 6.68 2.35
N ASP A 116 -15.40 6.09 1.38
CA ASP A 116 -15.87 4.69 1.47
C ASP A 116 -14.71 3.70 1.58
N LEU A 117 -13.64 3.93 0.80
CA LEU A 117 -12.39 3.19 0.90
C LEU A 117 -11.77 3.40 2.29
N HIS A 118 -11.42 4.62 2.66
CA HIS A 118 -10.71 4.90 3.92
C HIS A 118 -11.48 4.42 5.16
N ARG A 119 -12.80 4.57 5.16
CA ARG A 119 -13.66 4.10 6.25
C ARG A 119 -13.71 2.57 6.32
N SER A 120 -13.74 1.86 5.20
CA SER A 120 -13.66 0.39 5.21
C SER A 120 -12.31 -0.14 5.72
N HIS A 121 -11.20 0.55 5.39
CA HIS A 121 -9.87 0.20 5.91
C HIS A 121 -9.79 0.47 7.42
N ARG A 122 -10.34 1.59 7.91
CA ARG A 122 -10.49 1.86 9.35
C ARG A 122 -11.32 0.78 10.04
N SER A 123 -12.48 0.41 9.48
CA SER A 123 -13.31 -0.69 9.99
C SER A 123 -12.55 -2.01 10.08
N SER A 124 -11.82 -2.38 9.02
CA SER A 124 -10.98 -3.57 9.04
C SER A 124 -9.89 -3.50 10.11
N LEU A 125 -9.32 -2.33 10.39
CA LEU A 125 -8.31 -2.17 11.45
C LEU A 125 -8.95 -2.32 12.84
N VAL A 126 -10.10 -1.68 13.10
CA VAL A 126 -10.85 -1.86 14.35
C VAL A 126 -11.17 -3.34 14.59
N ARG A 127 -11.67 -4.06 13.58
CA ARG A 127 -11.93 -5.52 13.68
C ARG A 127 -10.69 -6.32 14.08
N LYS A 128 -9.52 -5.87 13.64
CA LYS A 128 -8.25 -6.57 13.90
C LYS A 128 -7.71 -6.26 15.29
N ASP A 129 -7.90 -5.05 15.81
CA ASP A 129 -7.40 -4.62 17.12
C ASP A 129 -8.23 -3.48 17.73
N PRO A 130 -9.39 -3.77 18.35
CA PRO A 130 -10.28 -2.72 18.83
C PRO A 130 -9.61 -1.82 19.89
N ALA A 131 -8.74 -2.38 20.73
CA ALA A 131 -8.07 -1.64 21.80
C ALA A 131 -7.12 -0.57 21.27
N HIS A 132 -6.38 -0.87 20.19
CA HIS A 132 -5.50 0.11 19.54
C HIS A 132 -6.27 1.12 18.71
N TYR A 133 -7.26 0.68 17.92
CA TYR A 133 -7.87 1.53 16.89
C TYR A 133 -9.12 2.30 17.33
N ARG A 134 -9.90 1.86 18.33
CA ARG A 134 -11.08 2.62 18.80
C ARG A 134 -10.71 4.00 19.38
N PRO A 135 -9.62 4.17 20.13
CA PRO A 135 -9.18 5.50 20.55
C PRO A 135 -8.83 6.46 19.40
N ILE A 136 -8.51 5.91 18.21
CA ILE A 136 -8.09 6.68 17.02
C ILE A 136 -9.28 6.96 16.10
N PHE A 137 -10.11 5.94 15.84
CA PHE A 137 -11.20 6.00 14.86
C PHE A 137 -12.59 6.18 15.48
N GLY A 138 -12.68 6.24 16.81
CA GLY A 138 -13.94 6.45 17.51
C GLY A 138 -14.96 5.33 17.29
N ASP A 139 -16.11 5.71 16.76
CA ASP A 139 -17.30 4.87 16.60
C ASP A 139 -17.39 4.17 15.23
N VAL A 140 -16.33 4.21 14.41
CA VAL A 140 -16.28 3.47 13.14
C VAL A 140 -16.68 2.00 13.38
N PRO A 141 -17.74 1.49 12.71
CA PRO A 141 -18.16 0.11 12.85
C PRO A 141 -17.05 -0.85 12.45
N ASP A 142 -16.96 -2.01 13.08
CA ASP A 142 -15.94 -3.02 12.80
C ASP A 142 -16.43 -4.12 11.85
N ASP A 143 -17.58 -3.94 11.20
CA ASP A 143 -18.26 -4.94 10.37
C ASP A 143 -18.51 -4.48 8.92
N LEU A 144 -17.99 -3.31 8.52
CA LEU A 144 -18.14 -2.82 7.15
C LEU A 144 -17.48 -3.77 6.15
N GLU A 145 -18.08 -3.85 4.96
CA GLU A 145 -17.51 -4.54 3.80
C GLU A 145 -16.17 -3.91 3.44
N TYR A 146 -15.17 -4.75 3.16
CA TYR A 146 -13.83 -4.27 2.86
C TYR A 146 -13.71 -3.88 1.38
N VAL A 147 -13.56 -2.59 1.12
CA VAL A 147 -13.62 -2.02 -0.23
C VAL A 147 -12.25 -2.16 -0.93
N TRP A 148 -12.26 -2.81 -2.10
CA TRP A 148 -11.11 -2.92 -3.01
C TRP A 148 -11.54 -2.48 -4.42
N PRO A 149 -11.45 -1.19 -4.77
CA PRO A 149 -11.87 -0.71 -6.09
C PRO A 149 -10.99 -1.30 -7.18
N ALA A 150 -11.56 -1.43 -8.37
CA ALA A 150 -10.76 -1.69 -9.56
C ALA A 150 -9.89 -0.46 -9.86
N SER A 151 -8.68 -0.71 -10.37
CA SER A 151 -7.88 0.37 -10.98
C SER A 151 -8.54 0.84 -12.27
N ASP A 152 -8.37 2.12 -12.58
CA ASP A 152 -8.69 2.73 -13.88
C ASP A 152 -7.58 2.52 -14.92
N ARG A 153 -6.48 1.86 -14.53
CA ARG A 153 -5.32 1.58 -15.39
C ARG A 153 -5.02 0.09 -15.46
N GLU A 154 -4.44 -0.29 -16.60
CA GLU A 154 -3.81 -1.60 -16.76
C GLU A 154 -2.42 -1.63 -16.10
N ARG A 155 -1.93 -2.84 -15.82
CA ARG A 155 -0.56 -3.06 -15.32
C ARG A 155 0.44 -2.52 -16.34
N ARG A 156 1.40 -1.70 -15.91
CA ARG A 156 2.35 -1.02 -16.81
C ARG A 156 3.69 -1.73 -16.92
N CYS A 157 4.11 -2.42 -15.85
CA CYS A 157 5.48 -2.89 -15.68
C CYS A 157 5.61 -4.42 -15.67
N LEU A 158 4.96 -5.10 -16.62
CA LEU A 158 5.07 -6.56 -16.71
C LEU A 158 6.49 -6.94 -17.13
N THR A 159 7.22 -7.62 -16.24
CA THR A 159 8.51 -8.19 -16.59
C THR A 159 8.30 -9.36 -17.57
N PRO A 160 9.20 -9.59 -18.53
CA PRO A 160 9.19 -10.80 -19.32
C PRO A 160 9.20 -12.03 -18.39
N PRO A 161 8.53 -13.14 -18.74
CA PRO A 161 8.77 -14.39 -18.05
C PRO A 161 10.26 -14.76 -18.19
N PRO A 162 10.86 -15.38 -17.16
CA PRO A 162 12.25 -15.85 -17.22
C PRO A 162 12.46 -16.92 -18.28
#